data_AF-A0A351YVC4-F1
#
_entry.id   AF-A0A351YVC4-F1
#
_cell.length_a   1.000
_cell.length_b   1.000
_cell.length_c   1.000
_cell.angle_alpha   90.00
_cell.angle_beta   90.00
_cell.angle_gamma   90.00
#
_symmetry.space_group_name_H-M   'P 1'
#
loop_
_entity.id
_entity.type
_entity.pdbx_description
1 polymer ?
#
loop_
_entity_poly.entity_id
_entity_poly.type
_entity_poly.pdbx_seq_one_letter_code
_entity_poly.pdbx_strand_id
1 'polypeptide(L)'
;MDLDCSLKSCKLVFIGGEAPEAGQTKEFFSRVRCVDNVIAADSGLDTLGHYHSFFKGFGLDFSPDLVIGDMDSLRDKSLLEKFGCAKKDFYPHDKDFTDTELAL
;
A
#
# COMPACT_ATOMS: atom_id res chain seq x y z
N MET A 1 28.15 14.43 8.41
CA MET A 1 27.65 13.51 9.46
C MET A 1 26.47 12.78 8.85
N ASP A 2 26.80 11.77 8.06
CA ASP A 2 25.85 10.84 7.48
C ASP A 2 25.25 10.03 8.63
N LEU A 3 24.00 10.32 8.98
CA LEU A 3 23.25 9.43 9.86
C LEU A 3 23.03 8.15 9.07
N ASP A 4 23.74 7.12 9.50
CA ASP A 4 23.57 5.72 9.15
C ASP A 4 22.07 5.40 8.98
N CYS A 5 21.67 5.05 7.75
CA CYS A 5 20.31 4.65 7.38
C CYS A 5 19.98 3.23 7.87
N SER A 6 20.71 2.74 8.86
CA SER A 6 20.51 1.46 9.50
C SER A 6 19.24 1.50 10.38
N LEU A 7 18.21 0.77 9.94
CA LEU A 7 17.16 0.16 10.77
C LEU A 7 15.92 0.99 11.17
N LYS A 8 15.23 1.64 10.23
CA LYS A 8 13.75 1.71 10.32
C LYS A 8 13.13 1.46 8.96
N SER A 9 12.84 0.19 8.68
CA SER A 9 11.99 -0.18 7.54
C SER A 9 10.58 0.34 7.78
N CYS A 10 10.13 1.28 6.96
CA CYS A 10 8.76 1.78 7.01
C CYS A 10 7.89 0.88 6.13
N LYS A 11 7.19 -0.06 6.77
CA LYS A 11 6.20 -0.91 6.11
C LYS A 11 4.84 -0.26 6.17
N LEU A 12 4.14 -0.22 5.06
CA LEU A 12 2.76 0.27 4.98
C LEU A 12 1.86 -0.83 4.43
N VAL A 13 0.77 -1.05 5.14
CA VAL A 13 -0.27 -1.98 4.72
C VAL A 13 -1.55 -1.18 4.49
N PHE A 14 -2.05 -1.24 3.26
CA PHE A 14 -3.33 -0.67 2.87
C PHE A 14 -4.36 -1.79 2.91
N ILE A 15 -5.33 -1.67 3.82
CA ILE A 15 -6.44 -2.60 3.96
C ILE A 15 -7.74 -1.97 3.44
N GLY A 16 -8.74 -2.80 3.17
CA GLY A 16 -10.08 -2.35 2.82
C GLY A 16 -10.77 -1.58 3.96
N GLY A 17 -11.62 -0.61 3.61
CA GLY A 17 -12.38 0.19 4.57
C GLY A 17 -12.31 1.70 4.30
N GLU A 18 -12.76 2.50 5.27
CA GLU A 18 -12.63 3.94 5.22
C GLU A 18 -11.22 4.36 5.66
N ALA A 19 -10.50 5.01 4.75
CA ALA A 19 -9.19 5.59 5.03
C ALA A 19 -9.28 7.12 5.08
N PRO A 20 -8.43 7.80 5.86
CA PRO A 20 -8.35 9.26 5.82
C PRO A 20 -7.93 9.73 4.42
N GLU A 21 -8.33 10.95 4.08
CA GLU A 21 -7.88 11.60 2.84
C GLU A 21 -6.36 11.76 2.86
N ALA A 22 -5.68 11.51 1.74
CA ALA A 22 -4.21 11.56 1.67
C ALA A 22 -3.65 12.91 2.17
N GLY A 23 -4.35 14.02 1.91
CA GLY A 23 -3.98 15.34 2.41
C GLY A 23 -3.97 15.49 3.93
N GLN A 24 -4.81 14.74 4.65
CA GLN A 24 -4.89 14.75 6.12
C GLN A 24 -3.70 14.02 6.76
N THR A 25 -3.03 13.15 6.01
CA THR A 25 -1.90 12.34 6.51
C THR A 25 -0.53 12.97 6.25
N LYS A 26 -0.48 14.16 5.63
CA LYS A 26 0.78 14.86 5.29
C LYS A 26 1.73 15.00 6.48
N GLU A 27 1.22 15.38 7.65
CA GLU A 27 2.07 15.60 8.83
C GLU A 27 2.75 14.29 9.26
N PHE A 28 2.02 13.18 9.23
CA PHE A 28 2.56 11.86 9.53
C PHE A 28 3.69 11.49 8.56
N PHE A 29 3.42 11.62 7.25
CA PHE A 29 4.40 11.28 6.22
C PHE A 29 5.54 12.28 6.07
N SER A 30 5.42 13.52 6.58
CA SER A 30 6.52 14.49 6.58
C SER A 30 7.75 14.04 7.37
N ARG A 31 7.56 13.10 8.31
CA ARG A 31 8.62 12.52 9.14
C ARG A 31 9.17 11.22 8.56
N VAL A 32 8.52 10.68 7.53
CA VAL A 32 8.90 9.45 6.85
C VAL A 32 9.86 9.82 5.71
N ARG A 33 11.06 9.23 5.72
CA ARG A 33 12.09 9.50 4.69
C ARG A 33 11.97 8.56 3.50
N CYS A 34 11.60 7.31 3.75
CA CYS A 34 11.40 6.28 2.75
C CYS A 34 10.29 5.34 3.22
N VAL A 35 9.62 4.70 2.27
CA VAL A 35 8.70 3.60 2.49
C VAL A 35 9.33 2.40 1.80
N ASP A 36 9.65 1.37 2.57
CA ASP A 36 10.50 0.26 2.10
C ASP A 36 9.69 -0.96 1.65
N ASN A 37 8.44 -1.07 2.11
CA ASN A 37 7.56 -2.17 1.73
C ASN A 37 6.10 -1.71 1.79
N VAL A 38 5.43 -1.73 0.64
CA VAL A 38 4.04 -1.33 0.50
C VAL A 38 3.20 -2.53 0.09
N ILE A 39 2.21 -2.84 0.92
CA ILE A 39 1.31 -3.97 0.70
C ILE A 39 -0.10 -3.44 0.54
N ALA A 40 -0.79 -3.86 -0.51
CA ALA A 40 -2.22 -3.62 -0.70
C ALA A 40 -3.01 -4.91 -0.58
N ALA A 41 -3.94 -4.94 0.37
CA ALA A 41 -4.87 -6.02 0.59
C ALA A 41 -6.22 -5.69 -0.06
N ASP A 42 -6.60 -6.45 -1.10
CA ASP A 42 -7.88 -6.39 -1.79
C ASP A 42 -8.30 -4.93 -2.15
N SER A 43 -9.41 -4.42 -1.63
CA SER A 43 -9.89 -3.04 -1.85
C SER A 43 -8.97 -1.95 -1.29
N GLY A 44 -7.98 -2.32 -0.46
CA GLY A 44 -6.91 -1.43 -0.03
C GLY A 44 -6.08 -0.88 -1.20
N LEU A 45 -6.07 -1.57 -2.35
CA LEU A 45 -5.40 -1.09 -3.56
C LEU A 45 -6.01 0.22 -4.10
N ASP A 46 -7.32 0.43 -3.96
CA ASP A 46 -7.98 1.68 -4.34
C ASP A 46 -7.42 2.86 -3.52
N THR A 47 -7.31 2.65 -2.20
CA THR A 47 -6.75 3.65 -1.26
C THR A 47 -5.28 3.92 -1.57
N LEU A 48 -4.49 2.88 -1.79
CA LEU A 48 -3.10 3.01 -2.22
C LEU A 48 -3.00 3.86 -3.49
N GLY A 49 -3.88 3.63 -4.48
CA GLY A 49 -3.90 4.37 -5.73
C GLY A 49 -4.05 5.88 -5.52
N HIS A 50 -4.91 6.29 -4.58
CA HIS A 50 -5.10 7.68 -4.19
C HIS A 50 -3.86 8.25 -3.48
N TYR A 51 -3.30 7.51 -2.51
CA TYR A 51 -2.12 7.93 -1.76
C TYR A 51 -0.89 8.07 -2.66
N HIS A 52 -0.62 7.07 -3.49
CA HIS A 52 0.47 7.10 -4.47
C HIS A 52 0.34 8.33 -5.38
N SER A 53 -0.84 8.56 -5.95
CA SER A 53 -1.04 9.68 -6.88
C SER A 53 -0.87 11.04 -6.19
N PHE A 54 -1.31 11.16 -4.93
CA PHE A 54 -1.16 12.38 -4.15
C PHE A 54 0.29 12.66 -3.75
N PHE A 55 0.98 11.66 -3.19
CA PHE A 55 2.31 11.82 -2.62
C PHE A 55 3.45 11.74 -3.64
N LYS A 56 3.18 11.29 -4.87
CA LYS A 56 4.15 11.34 -5.98
C LYS A 56 4.71 12.74 -6.20
N GLY A 57 3.90 13.80 -6.00
CA GLY A 57 4.34 15.20 -6.08
C GLY A 57 5.19 15.67 -4.89
N PHE A 58 5.25 14.88 -3.81
CA PHE A 58 5.98 15.17 -2.58
C PHE A 58 7.24 14.32 -2.41
N GLY A 59 7.59 13.51 -3.42
CA GLY A 59 8.80 12.68 -3.42
C GLY A 59 8.70 11.39 -2.60
N LEU A 60 7.50 10.99 -2.18
CA LEU A 60 7.26 9.68 -1.55
C LEU A 60 6.64 8.73 -2.56
N ASP A 61 7.19 7.52 -2.64
CA ASP A 61 6.68 6.46 -3.49
C ASP A 61 5.88 5.46 -2.66
N PHE A 62 4.63 5.25 -3.06
CA PHE A 62 3.72 4.26 -2.47
C PHE A 62 3.40 3.14 -3.47
N SER A 63 4.22 2.94 -4.49
CA SER A 63 4.05 1.81 -5.42
C SER A 63 4.03 0.50 -4.63
N PRO A 64 3.04 -0.39 -4.83
CA PRO A 64 2.95 -1.61 -4.06
C PRO A 64 4.06 -2.59 -4.46
N ASP A 65 4.69 -3.18 -3.46
CA ASP A 65 5.57 -4.33 -3.62
C ASP A 65 4.75 -5.62 -3.70
N LEU A 66 3.64 -5.68 -2.94
CA LEU A 66 2.75 -6.83 -2.85
C LEU A 66 1.29 -6.38 -2.94
N VAL A 67 0.53 -7.07 -3.79
CA VAL A 67 -0.94 -7.01 -3.83
C VAL A 67 -1.46 -8.39 -3.46
N ILE A 68 -2.31 -8.46 -2.44
CA ILE A 68 -2.80 -9.71 -1.84
C ILE A 68 -4.32 -9.70 -1.69
N GLY A 69 -4.97 -10.84 -1.89
CA GLY A 69 -6.43 -11.00 -1.82
C GLY A 69 -7.04 -11.56 -3.09
N ASP A 70 -8.36 -11.72 -3.17
CA ASP A 70 -9.06 -12.23 -4.35
C ASP A 70 -9.44 -11.12 -5.36
N MET A 71 -9.28 -9.85 -4.96
CA MET A 71 -9.56 -8.64 -5.76
C MET A 71 -11.02 -8.54 -6.21
N ASP A 72 -11.94 -9.24 -5.54
CA ASP A 72 -13.36 -9.24 -5.91
C ASP A 72 -14.05 -7.91 -5.55
N SER A 73 -13.50 -7.21 -4.55
CA SER A 73 -14.03 -5.98 -3.96
C SER A 73 -13.33 -4.72 -4.47
N LEU A 74 -12.34 -4.89 -5.36
CA LEU A 74 -11.63 -3.79 -5.99
C LEU A 74 -12.55 -3.00 -6.94
N ARG A 75 -12.68 -1.69 -6.72
CA ARG A 75 -13.55 -0.83 -7.55
C ARG A 75 -12.89 -0.48 -8.88
N ASP A 76 -11.61 -0.12 -8.86
CA ASP A 76 -10.86 0.25 -10.06
C ASP A 76 -9.86 -0.84 -10.46
N LYS A 77 -10.29 -1.73 -11.34
CA LYS A 77 -9.44 -2.81 -11.88
C LYS A 77 -8.26 -2.30 -12.72
N SER A 78 -8.29 -1.04 -13.19
CA SER A 78 -7.16 -0.47 -13.94
C SER A 78 -5.92 -0.30 -13.05
N LEU A 79 -6.08 -0.28 -11.72
CA LEU A 79 -4.98 -0.23 -10.76
C LEU A 79 -4.10 -1.49 -10.84
N LEU A 80 -4.67 -2.66 -11.18
CA LEU A 80 -3.91 -3.89 -11.36
C LEU A 80 -2.98 -3.87 -12.58
N GLU A 81 -3.33 -3.07 -13.60
CA GLU A 81 -2.48 -2.79 -14.75
C GLU A 81 -1.45 -1.71 -14.42
N LYS A 82 -1.90 -0.61 -13.80
CA LYS A 82 -1.04 0.51 -13.36
C LYS A 82 0.09 0.04 -12.45
N PHE A 83 -0.19 -0.90 -11.55
CA PHE A 83 0.76 -1.49 -10.62
C PHE A 83 1.21 -2.89 -11.05
N GLY A 84 1.25 -3.16 -12.36
CA GLY A 84 1.60 -4.47 -12.92
C GLY A 84 2.97 -5.03 -12.50
N CYS A 85 3.88 -4.19 -11.99
CA CYS A 85 5.18 -4.61 -11.47
C CYS A 85 5.11 -5.22 -10.05
N ALA A 86 4.02 -5.02 -9.32
CA ALA A 86 3.86 -5.55 -7.97
C ALA A 86 3.75 -7.08 -8.00
N LYS A 87 4.30 -7.74 -6.98
CA LYS A 87 4.03 -9.18 -6.78
C LYS A 87 2.55 -9.34 -6.47
N LYS A 88 1.90 -10.31 -7.13
CA LYS A 88 0.48 -10.63 -6.93
C LYS A 88 0.39 -11.99 -6.25
N ASP A 89 -0.16 -12.03 -5.05
CA ASP A 89 -0.39 -13.28 -4.31
C ASP A 89 -1.89 -13.44 -4.10
N PHE A 90 -2.54 -14.03 -5.10
CA PHE A 90 -3.98 -14.19 -5.11
C PHE A 90 -4.36 -15.46 -4.33
N TYR A 91 -5.13 -15.29 -3.25
CA TYR A 91 -5.61 -16.40 -2.45
C TYR A 91 -7.07 -16.72 -2.82
N PRO A 92 -7.49 -18.00 -2.78
CA PRO A 92 -8.90 -18.35 -2.88
C PRO A 92 -9.71 -17.71 -1.75
N HIS A 93 -10.97 -17.37 -2.02
CA HIS A 93 -11.90 -16.77 -1.06
C HIS A 93 -12.07 -17.62 0.23
N ASP A 94 -12.06 -18.95 0.09
CA ASP A 94 -12.08 -19.91 1.21
C ASP A 94 -10.69 -20.05 1.84
N LYS A 95 -10.31 -19.09 2.69
CA LYS A 95 -9.09 -19.15 3.49
C LYS A 95 -9.38 -18.81 4.95
N ASP A 96 -8.69 -19.50 5.85
CA ASP A 96 -8.87 -19.38 7.30
C ASP A 96 -8.30 -18.08 7.90
N PHE A 97 -7.79 -17.15 7.06
CA PHE A 97 -7.12 -15.91 7.46
C PHE A 97 -7.67 -14.72 6.69
N THR A 98 -7.90 -13.61 7.38
CA THR A 98 -8.25 -12.33 6.73
C THR A 98 -7.08 -11.82 5.89
N ASP A 99 -7.34 -11.04 4.83
CA ASP A 99 -6.28 -10.44 3.99
C ASP A 99 -5.28 -9.59 4.80
N THR A 100 -5.77 -8.99 5.89
CA THR A 100 -4.95 -8.20 6.82
C THR A 100 -3.95 -9.08 7.57
N GLU A 101 -4.34 -10.29 7.97
CA GLU A 101 -3.44 -11.25 8.65
C GLU A 101 -2.37 -11.79 7.70
N LEU A 102 -2.68 -11.91 6.41
CA LEU A 102 -1.69 -12.32 5.40
C LEU A 102 -0.71 -11.19 5.04
N ALA A 103 -1.02 -9.94 5.39
CA ALA A 103 -0.21 -8.77 5.05
C ALA A 103 0.84 -8.40 6.13
N LEU A 104 0.78 -8.98 7.34
CA LEU A 104 1.69 -8.70 8.47
C LEU A 104 2.96 -9.57 8.44
#